data_AF-A0A924DJ46-F1
#
_entry.id   AF-A0A924DJ46-F1
#
_cell.length_a   1.000
_cell.length_b   1.000
_cell.length_c   1.000
_cell.angle_alpha   90.00
_cell.angle_beta   90.00
_cell.angle_gamma   90.00
#
_symmetry.space_group_name_H-M   'P 1'
#
loop_
_entity.id
_entity.type
_entity.pdbx_description
1 polymer ?
#
loop_
_entity_poly.entity_id
_entity_poly.type
_entity_poly.pdbx_seq_one_letter_code
_entity_poly.pdbx_strand_id
1 'polypeptide(L)' 'MATFTKSQYDTLVEAIAQGALEVKYGDKEVVYRSLPDMLKVKEIMASDLGLNGTAPQDRGRRYASHSKGI' A
#
# COMPACT_ATOMS: atom_id res chain seq x y z
N MET A 1 -2.28 4.45 11.35
CA MET A 1 -0.94 4.55 10.72
C MET A 1 -0.93 3.50 9.63
N ALA A 2 -0.67 3.88 8.37
CA ALA A 2 -0.55 2.90 7.31
C ALA A 2 0.69 2.04 7.59
N THR A 3 0.48 0.73 7.73
CA THR A 3 1.54 -0.24 8.04
C THR A 3 2.32 -0.62 6.79
N PHE A 4 1.70 -0.44 5.62
CA PHE A 4 2.25 -0.80 4.31
C PHE A 4 2.61 0.44 3.48
N THR A 5 3.60 0.30 2.60
CA THR A 5 3.98 1.37 1.65
C THR A 5 3.47 1.05 0.25
N LYS A 6 3.29 2.10 -0.58
CA LYS A 6 2.87 1.91 -1.97
C LYS A 6 3.87 1.08 -2.79
N SER A 7 5.17 1.21 -2.50
CA SER A 7 6.20 0.38 -3.15
C SER A 7 6.02 -1.10 -2.81
N GLN A 8 5.73 -1.44 -1.55
CA GLN A 8 5.48 -2.84 -1.15
C GLN A 8 4.26 -3.43 -1.88
N TYR A 9 3.20 -2.62 -2.01
CA TYR A 9 2.00 -3.01 -2.77
C TYR A 9 2.35 -3.27 -4.24
N ASP A 10 3.13 -2.40 -4.89
CA ASP A 10 3.51 -2.55 -6.29
C ASP A 10 4.34 -3.83 -6.51
N THR A 11 5.33 -4.08 -5.65
CA THR A 11 6.16 -5.29 -5.72
C THR A 11 5.34 -6.57 -5.53
N LEU A 12 4.33 -6.56 -4.65
CA LEU A 12 3.40 -7.67 -4.50
C LEU A 12 2.57 -7.88 -5.77
N VAL A 13 2.09 -6.80 -6.40
CA VAL A 13 1.30 -6.87 -7.64
C VAL A 13 2.13 -7.42 -8.80
N GLU A 14 3.39 -6.98 -8.95
CA GLU A 14 4.31 -7.49 -9.96
C GLU A 14 4.57 -8.99 -9.77
N ALA A 15 4.82 -9.45 -8.54
CA ALA A 15 5.03 -10.86 -8.24
C ALA A 15 3.80 -11.71 -8.59
N ILE A 16 2.59 -11.22 -8.27
CA ILE A 16 1.33 -11.88 -8.66
C ILE A 16 1.20 -11.96 -10.18
N ALA A 17 1.54 -10.88 -10.89
CA ALA A 17 1.47 -10.84 -12.36
C ALA A 17 2.47 -11.82 -13.02
N GLN A 18 3.63 -12.03 -12.39
CA GLN A 18 4.63 -13.02 -12.82
C GLN A 18 4.27 -14.46 -12.41
N GLY A 19 3.28 -14.66 -11.53
CA GLY A 19 2.94 -15.96 -10.97
C GLY A 19 3.95 -16.46 -9.93
N ALA A 20 4.77 -15.57 -9.37
CA ALA A 20 5.69 -15.90 -8.29
C ALA A 20 4.94 -15.98 -6.96
N LEU A 21 5.31 -16.96 -6.13
CA LEU A 21 4.79 -17.10 -4.76
C LEU A 21 5.69 -16.46 -3.71
N GLU A 22 6.86 -15.97 -4.12
CA GLU A 22 7.85 -15.33 -3.27
C GLU A 22 7.89 -13.84 -3.59
N VAL A 23 7.83 -13.01 -2.53
CA VAL A 23 7.88 -11.56 -2.66
C VAL A 23 8.89 -11.02 -1.66
N LYS A 24 9.81 -10.21 -2.18
CA LYS A 24 10.80 -9.51 -1.38
C LYS A 24 10.50 -8.02 -1.39
N TYR A 25 10.36 -7.43 -0.21
CA TYR A 25 10.16 -5.99 -0.09
C TYR A 25 10.96 -5.43 1.10
N GLY A 26 11.79 -4.42 0.81
CA GLY A 26 12.78 -3.93 1.76
C GLY A 26 13.69 -5.07 2.23
N ASP A 27 13.79 -5.24 3.55
CA ASP A 27 14.60 -6.28 4.20
C ASP A 27 13.84 -7.59 4.48
N LYS A 28 12.59 -7.72 4.02
CA LYS A 28 11.73 -8.88 4.31
C LYS A 28 11.49 -9.69 3.05
N GLU A 29 11.54 -11.00 3.22
CA GLU A 29 11.20 -11.99 2.21
C GLU A 29 10.04 -12.82 2.73
N VAL A 30 8.97 -12.89 1.94
CA VAL A 30 7.75 -13.59 2.32
C VAL A 30 7.38 -14.55 1.22
N VAL A 31 7.29 -15.83 1.57
CA VAL A 31 6.85 -16.91 0.69
C VAL A 31 5.40 -17.24 1.01
N TYR A 32 4.53 -17.08 0.03
CA TYR A 32 3.13 -17.45 0.12
C TYR A 32 2.91 -18.88 -0.37
N ARG A 33 1.87 -19.54 0.15
CA ARG A 33 1.52 -20.91 -0.23
C ARG A 33 0.68 -20.98 -1.50
N SER A 34 0.01 -19.87 -1.85
CA SER A 34 -0.94 -19.85 -2.96
C SER A 34 -1.18 -18.41 -3.48
N LEU A 35 -1.50 -18.29 -4.77
CA LEU A 35 -1.95 -17.04 -5.38
C LEU A 35 -3.19 -16.40 -4.72
N PRO A 36 -4.24 -17.15 -4.33
CA PRO A 36 -5.40 -16.54 -3.67
C PRO A 36 -5.05 -15.92 -2.31
N ASP A 37 -4.05 -16.45 -1.59
CA ASP A 37 -3.56 -15.80 -0.36
C ASP A 37 -2.87 -14.46 -0.67
N MET A 38 -2.09 -14.40 -1.75
CA MET A 38 -1.46 -13.13 -2.19
C MET A 38 -2.50 -12.08 -2.55
N LEU A 39 -3.59 -12.47 -3.23
CA LEU A 39 -4.69 -11.56 -3.57
C LEU A 39 -5.37 -10.99 -2.31
N LYS A 40 -5.55 -11.79 -1.25
CA LYS A 40 -6.06 -11.29 0.03
C LYS A 40 -5.12 -10.28 0.67
N VAL A 41 -3.81 -10.53 0.66
CA VAL A 41 -2.82 -9.58 1.20
C VAL A 41 -2.84 -8.28 0.39
N LYS A 42 -2.95 -8.36 -0.93
CA LYS A 42 -3.11 -7.19 -1.81
C LYS A 42 -4.34 -6.36 -1.40
N GLU A 43 -5.48 -6.99 -1.13
CA GLU A 43 -6.70 -6.30 -0.67
C GLU A 43 -6.52 -5.60 0.68
N ILE A 44 -5.84 -6.26 1.63
CA ILE A 44 -5.51 -5.69 2.94
C ILE A 44 -4.61 -4.47 2.76
N MET A 45 -3.56 -4.58 1.95
CA MET A 45 -2.65 -3.46 1.63
C MET A 45 -3.37 -2.32 0.93
N ALA A 46 -4.22 -2.61 -0.06
CA ALA A 46 -5.01 -1.60 -0.77
C ALA A 46 -5.96 -0.85 0.17
N SER A 47 -6.57 -1.56 1.12
CA SER A 47 -7.45 -0.98 2.13
C SER A 47 -6.69 -0.12 3.13
N ASP A 48 -5.52 -0.58 3.60
CA ASP A 48 -4.65 0.17 4.53
C ASP A 48 -4.09 1.45 3.88
N LEU A 49 -3.74 1.38 2.60
CA LEU A 49 -3.30 2.53 1.80
C LEU A 49 -4.44 3.48 1.40
N GLY A 50 -5.70 3.10 1.61
CA GLY A 50 -6.87 3.87 1.18
C GLY A 50 -7.05 3.95 -0.35
N LEU A 51 -6.52 2.96 -1.09
CA LEU A 51 -6.71 2.82 -2.54
C LEU A 51 -8.12 2.30 -2.87
N ASN A 52 -8.74 1.58 -1.94
CA ASN A 52 -10.15 1.24 -1.99
C ASN A 52 -10.94 2.50 -1.62
N GLY A 53 -11.43 3.19 -2.65
CA GLY A 53 -12.11 4.48 -2.55
C GLY A 53 -13.32 4.48 -1.63
N THR A 54 -13.08 4.72 -0.36
CA THR A 54 -13.98 5.45 0.52
C THR A 54 -13.20 6.64 0.99
N ALA A 55 -13.27 7.71 0.22
CA ALA A 55 -12.82 9.00 0.66
C ALA A 55 -13.62 9.38 1.92
N PRO A 56 -13.00 9.70 3.07
CA PRO A 56 -13.40 10.90 3.75
C PRO A 56 -12.83 12.05 2.89
N GLN A 57 -13.61 12.45 1.89
CA GLN A 57 -13.60 13.86 1.53
C GLN A 57 -13.82 14.61 2.84
N ASP A 58 -13.00 15.62 3.09
CA ASP A 58 -13.23 16.58 4.16
C ASP A 58 -12.92 16.10 5.60
N ARG A 59 -11.65 16.28 6.02
CA ARG A 59 -11.30 16.77 7.36
C ARG A 59 -9.81 17.09 7.43
N GLY A 60 -9.47 18.31 7.00
CA GLY A 60 -8.43 19.05 7.71
C GLY A 60 -6.97 18.89 7.27
N ARG A 61 -6.67 18.52 6.01
CA ARG A 61 -5.34 18.86 5.45
C ARG A 61 -5.29 20.33 5.04
N ARG A 62 -5.46 21.22 6.03
CA ARG A 62 -5.02 22.61 5.91
C ARG A 62 -3.51 22.59 6.14
N TYR A 63 -2.74 22.49 5.07
CA TYR A 63 -1.37 22.97 5.12
C TYR A 63 -1.48 24.48 5.36
N ALA A 64 -1.31 24.90 6.61
CA ALA A 64 -1.18 26.31 6.93
C ALA A 64 0.09 26.79 6.25
N SER A 65 -0.06 27.39 5.07
CA SER A 65 0.97 28.17 4.43
C SER A 65 1.23 29.38 5.32
N HIS A 66 2.26 29.32 6.17
CA HIS A 66 2.81 30.54 6.73
C HIS A 66 3.46 31.29 5.57
N SER A 67 2.68 32.18 4.94
CA SER A 67 3.19 33.22 4.08
C SER A 67 4.18 34.04 4.91
N LYS A 68 5.43 34.01 4.49
CA LYS A 68 6.51 34.88 4.95
C LYS A 68 5.99 36.31 5.03
N GLY A 69 5.84 36.84 6.24
CA GLY A 69 5.53 38.23 6.50
C GLY A 69 6.78 38.91 7.02
N ILE A 70 7.25 39.88 6.22
CA ILE A 70 8.13 41.02 6.53
C ILE A 70 9.52 40.76 7.15
#